data_AF-A0A1F5WRS7-F1
#
_entry.id   AF-A0A1F5WRS7-F1
#
_cell.length_a   1.000
_cell.length_b   1.000
_cell.length_c   1.000
_cell.angle_alpha   90.00
_cell.angle_beta   90.00
_cell.angle_gamma   90.00
#
_symmetry.space_group_name_H-M   'P 1'
#
loop_
_entity.id
_entity.type
_entity.pdbx_description
1 polymer ?
#
loop_
_entity_poly.entity_id
_entity_poly.type
_entity_poly.pdbx_seq_one_letter_code
_entity_poly.pdbx_strand_id
1 'polypeptide(L)'
;MPHNKNDLAKALNLENLTEGERAEILAKVDKRLEEVLIAVLVANITDDDAQKIQKALHEEGADLEEVVAEISARIPNLATKIERAVEEEIMRLRAVLVQ
;
A
#
# COMPACT_ATOMS: atom_id res chain seq x y z
N MET A 1 12.30 2.76 14.62
CA MET A 1 11.01 3.48 14.53
C MET A 1 9.85 2.50 14.81
N PRO A 2 9.40 2.33 16.07
CA PRO A 2 8.35 1.36 16.42
C PRO A 2 6.91 1.90 16.38
N HIS A 3 6.71 3.20 16.15
CA HIS A 3 5.40 3.86 16.34
C HIS A 3 4.31 3.40 15.36
N ASN A 4 4.65 3.13 14.08
CA ASN A 4 3.65 2.82 13.05
C ASN A 4 2.81 1.56 13.31
N LYS A 5 3.40 0.49 13.86
CA LYS A 5 2.67 -0.78 14.06
C LYS A 5 1.64 -0.67 15.18
N ASN A 6 1.88 0.21 16.16
CA ASN A 6 0.99 0.39 17.30
C ASN A 6 -0.25 1.22 16.91
N ASP A 7 -0.07 2.21 16.04
CA ASP A 7 -1.17 3.04 15.54
C ASP A 7 -2.06 2.26 14.57
N LEU A 8 -1.49 1.39 13.73
CA LEU A 8 -2.26 0.48 12.89
C LEU A 8 -3.05 -0.56 13.70
N ALA A 9 -2.44 -1.12 14.75
CA ALA A 9 -3.14 -2.04 15.65
C ALA A 9 -4.34 -1.37 16.34
N LYS A 10 -4.18 -0.11 16.76
CA LYS A 10 -5.27 0.71 17.31
C LYS A 10 -6.36 0.99 16.28
N ALA A 11 -5.97 1.41 15.08
CA ALA A 11 -6.91 1.66 14.00
C ALA A 11 -7.75 0.42 13.67
N LEU A 12 -7.18 -0.77 13.81
CA LEU A 12 -7.84 -2.05 13.57
C LEU A 12 -8.51 -2.68 14.80
N ASN A 13 -8.53 -1.99 15.95
CA ASN A 13 -9.06 -2.49 17.23
C ASN A 13 -8.42 -3.81 17.71
N LEU A 14 -7.14 -4.04 17.45
CA LEU A 14 -6.41 -5.27 17.79
C LEU A 14 -5.78 -5.24 19.19
N GLU A 15 -6.08 -4.24 20.01
CA GLU A 15 -5.45 -4.01 21.31
C GLU A 15 -5.72 -5.13 22.32
N ASN A 16 -6.86 -5.82 22.17
CA ASN A 16 -7.27 -6.91 23.06
C ASN A 16 -6.71 -8.28 22.65
N LEU A 17 -6.03 -8.38 21.50
CA LEU A 17 -5.43 -9.62 21.03
C LEU A 17 -4.08 -9.89 21.69
N THR A 18 -3.70 -11.16 21.76
CA THR A 18 -2.36 -11.54 22.20
C THR A 18 -1.31 -10.99 21.23
N GLU A 19 -0.06 -10.86 21.71
CA GLU A 19 1.01 -10.34 20.87
C GLU A 19 1.25 -11.19 19.61
N GLY A 20 1.12 -12.52 19.72
CA GLY A 20 1.28 -13.45 18.60
C GLY A 20 0.18 -13.28 17.54
N GLU A 21 -1.09 -13.28 17.96
CA GLU A 21 -2.23 -13.08 17.05
C GLU A 21 -2.20 -11.71 16.39
N ARG A 22 -1.87 -10.67 17.17
CA ARG A 22 -1.71 -9.31 16.66
C ARG A 22 -0.60 -9.24 15.60
N ALA A 23 0.55 -9.85 15.85
CA ALA A 23 1.66 -9.84 14.89
C ALA A 23 1.30 -10.54 13.57
N GLU A 24 0.59 -11.66 13.64
CA GLU A 24 0.13 -12.39 12.44
C GLU A 24 -0.87 -11.57 11.62
N ILE A 25 -1.85 -10.96 12.28
CA ILE A 25 -2.85 -10.11 11.62
C ILE A 25 -2.18 -8.89 11.01
N LEU A 26 -1.28 -8.21 11.74
CA LEU A 26 -0.56 -7.06 11.21
C LEU A 26 0.27 -7.41 9.98
N ALA A 27 0.92 -8.58 9.92
CA ALA A 27 1.65 -9.00 8.73
C ALA A 27 0.73 -9.22 7.51
N LYS A 28 -0.47 -9.78 7.73
CA LYS A 28 -1.48 -9.94 6.67
C LYS A 28 -2.02 -8.59 6.19
N VAL A 29 -2.27 -7.67 7.13
CA VAL A 29 -2.72 -6.31 6.83
C VAL A 29 -1.67 -5.54 6.05
N ASP A 30 -0.40 -5.62 6.45
CA ASP A 30 0.72 -4.93 5.79
C ASP A 30 0.78 -5.30 4.31
N LYS A 31 0.79 -6.60 4.03
CA LYS A 31 0.70 -7.14 2.66
C LYS A 31 -0.55 -6.66 1.93
N ARG A 32 -1.69 -6.60 2.60
CA ARG A 32 -2.94 -6.16 1.98
C ARG A 32 -2.92 -4.68 1.62
N LEU A 33 -2.32 -3.83 2.46
CA LEU A 33 -2.15 -2.41 2.18
C LEU A 33 -1.16 -2.17 1.04
N GLU A 34 -0.09 -2.98 0.95
CA GLU A 34 0.80 -2.98 -0.22
C GLU A 34 0.05 -3.30 -1.52
N GLU A 35 -0.81 -4.33 -1.51
CA GLU A 35 -1.64 -4.67 -2.67
C GLU A 35 -2.59 -3.52 -3.08
N VAL A 36 -3.17 -2.82 -2.10
CA VAL A 36 -4.03 -1.65 -2.35
C VAL A 36 -3.23 -0.51 -2.98
N LEU A 37 -2.02 -0.22 -2.48
CA LEU A 37 -1.14 0.79 -3.05
C LEU A 37 -0.81 0.48 -4.51
N ILE A 38 -0.42 -0.76 -4.80
CA ILE A 38 -0.13 -1.22 -6.16
C ILE A 38 -1.37 -1.09 -7.05
N ALA A 39 -2.54 -1.50 -6.56
CA ALA A 39 -3.78 -1.41 -7.34
C ALA A 39 -4.15 0.04 -7.68
N VAL A 40 -3.98 0.98 -6.76
CA VAL A 40 -4.20 2.41 -7.01
C VAL A 40 -3.23 2.93 -8.06
N LEU A 41 -1.94 2.58 -7.97
CA LEU A 41 -0.95 2.97 -8.97
C LEU A 41 -1.32 2.41 -10.35
N VAL A 42 -1.56 1.11 -10.45
CA VAL A 42 -1.91 0.43 -11.72
C VAL A 42 -3.18 1.01 -12.34
N ALA A 43 -4.19 1.34 -11.53
CA ALA A 43 -5.43 1.94 -12.03
C ALA A 43 -5.28 3.39 -12.54
N ASN A 44 -4.13 4.03 -12.31
CA ASN A 44 -3.90 5.44 -12.63
C ASN A 44 -2.70 5.68 -13.55
N ILE A 45 -1.94 4.65 -13.91
CA ILE A 45 -0.90 4.72 -14.94
C ILE A 45 -1.49 4.43 -16.32
N THR A 46 -0.81 4.92 -17.36
CA THR A 46 -1.11 4.57 -18.74
C THR A 46 -0.39 3.29 -19.17
N ASP A 47 -0.81 2.69 -20.29
CA ASP A 47 -0.09 1.55 -20.89
C ASP A 47 1.37 1.92 -21.23
N ASP A 48 1.62 3.15 -21.67
CA ASP A 48 2.97 3.67 -21.94
C ASP A 48 3.81 3.75 -20.65
N ASP A 49 3.21 4.21 -19.55
CA ASP A 49 3.88 4.25 -18.24
C ASP A 49 4.18 2.83 -17.73
N ALA A 50 3.26 1.88 -17.93
CA ALA A 50 3.47 0.47 -17.60
C ALA A 50 4.63 -0.14 -18.42
N GLN A 51 4.73 0.19 -19.71
CA GLN A 51 5.85 -0.25 -20.55
C GLN A 51 7.19 0.33 -20.09
N LYS A 52 7.22 1.60 -19.67
CA LYS A 52 8.44 2.22 -19.11
C LYS A 52 8.91 1.52 -17.85
N ILE A 53 7.99 1.18 -16.95
CA ILE A 53 8.30 0.41 -15.73
C ILE A 53 8.84 -0.99 -16.11
N GLN A 54 8.18 -1.69 -17.04
CA GLN A 54 8.64 -3.01 -17.50
C GLN A 54 10.02 -2.97 -18.16
N LYS A 55 10.33 -1.91 -18.91
CA LYS A 55 11.65 -1.71 -19.50
C LYS A 55 12.71 -1.51 -18.41
N ALA A 56 12.44 -0.63 -17.44
CA ALA A 56 13.35 -0.36 -16.33
C ALA A 56 13.58 -1.58 -15.43
N LEU A 57 12.61 -2.48 -15.30
CA LEU A 57 12.74 -3.73 -14.53
C LEU A 57 13.72 -4.75 -15.16
N HIS A 58 13.89 -4.73 -16.48
CA HIS A 58 14.66 -5.74 -17.21
C HIS A 58 15.98 -5.21 -17.79
N GLU A 59 16.17 -3.89 -17.80
CA GLU A 59 17.36 -3.24 -18.35
C GLU A 59 18.43 -3.08 -17.26
N GLU A 60 19.60 -3.71 -17.45
CA GLU A 60 20.73 -3.54 -16.54
C GLU A 60 21.19 -2.08 -16.51
N GLY A 61 21.20 -1.47 -15.32
CA GLY A 61 21.63 -0.09 -15.11
C GLY A 61 20.50 0.96 -15.15
N ALA A 62 19.25 0.56 -15.36
CA ALA A 62 18.11 1.46 -15.21
C ALA A 62 17.80 1.75 -13.74
N ASP A 63 17.46 3.01 -13.44
CA ASP A 63 16.97 3.41 -12.12
C ASP A 63 15.44 3.28 -12.08
N LEU A 64 14.98 2.13 -11.57
CA LEU A 64 13.55 1.86 -11.41
C LEU A 64 12.88 2.86 -10.46
N GLU A 65 13.58 3.31 -9.43
CA GLU A 65 13.03 4.22 -8.42
C GLU A 65 12.77 5.60 -9.04
N GLU A 66 13.71 6.09 -9.86
CA GLU A 66 13.54 7.33 -10.63
C GLU A 66 12.35 7.26 -11.60
N VAL A 67 12.24 6.16 -12.36
CA VAL A 67 11.13 5.96 -13.32
C VAL A 67 9.78 5.92 -12.61
N VAL A 68 9.68 5.20 -11.49
CA VAL A 68 8.45 5.13 -10.69
C VAL A 68 8.12 6.50 -10.09
N ALA A 69 9.10 7.25 -9.60
CA ALA A 69 8.90 8.59 -9.06
C ALA A 69 8.40 9.58 -10.12
N GLU A 70 8.98 9.56 -11.33
CA GLU A 70 8.55 10.42 -12.44
C GLU A 70 7.11 10.12 -12.86
N ILE A 71 6.75 8.84 -12.99
CA ILE A 71 5.38 8.41 -13.31
C ILE A 71 4.41 8.85 -12.21
N SER A 72 4.75 8.57 -10.96
CA SER A 72 3.91 8.88 -9.80
C SER A 72 3.65 10.38 -9.65
N ALA A 73 4.66 11.22 -9.93
CA ALA A 73 4.54 12.68 -9.87
C ALA A 73 3.60 13.25 -10.94
N ARG A 74 3.42 12.55 -12.07
CA ARG A 74 2.50 12.97 -13.15
C ARG A 74 1.05 12.60 -12.89
N ILE A 75 0.77 11.69 -11.96
CA ILE A 75 -0.59 11.26 -11.66
C ILE A 75 -1.30 12.32 -10.80
N PRO A 76 -2.37 12.96 -11.30
CA PRO A 76 -3.08 13.98 -10.54
C PRO A 76 -3.69 13.41 -9.27
N ASN A 77 -3.44 14.09 -8.15
CA ASN A 77 -3.97 13.76 -6.82
C ASN A 77 -3.69 12.31 -6.38
N LEU A 78 -2.56 11.73 -6.81
CA LEU A 78 -2.21 10.35 -6.45
C LEU A 78 -2.19 10.12 -4.94
N ALA A 79 -1.58 11.04 -4.18
CA ALA A 79 -1.53 10.96 -2.72
C ALA A 79 -2.95 10.86 -2.12
N THR A 80 -3.88 11.72 -2.54
CA THR A 80 -5.28 11.69 -2.08
C THR A 80 -6.00 10.40 -2.48
N LYS A 81 -5.71 9.85 -3.67
CA LYS A 81 -6.28 8.57 -4.11
C LYS A 81 -5.77 7.42 -3.26
N ILE A 82 -4.49 7.42 -2.91
CA ILE A 82 -3.87 6.45 -2.02
C ILE A 82 -4.47 6.55 -0.62
N GLU A 83 -4.51 7.74 -0.03
CA GLU A 83 -5.09 7.97 1.30
C GLU A 83 -6.52 7.43 1.38
N ARG A 84 -7.35 7.79 0.41
CA ARG A 84 -8.73 7.32 0.34
C ARG A 84 -8.83 5.79 0.23
N ALA A 85 -8.03 5.18 -0.64
CA ALA A 85 -8.06 3.72 -0.81
C ALA A 85 -7.58 2.98 0.45
N VAL A 86 -6.58 3.52 1.14
CA VAL A 86 -6.09 2.99 2.41
C VAL A 86 -7.14 3.13 3.50
N GLU A 87 -7.81 4.28 3.61
CA GLU A 87 -8.91 4.50 4.56
C GLU A 87 -10.07 3.52 4.32
N GLU A 88 -10.51 3.36 3.06
CA GLU A 88 -11.56 2.41 2.68
C GLU A 88 -11.17 0.97 3.02
N GLU A 89 -9.91 0.57 2.79
CA GLU A 89 -9.44 -0.77 3.14
C GLU A 89 -9.32 -0.96 4.65
N ILE A 90 -8.83 0.03 5.41
CA ILE A 90 -8.80 -0.04 6.88
C ILE A 90 -10.22 -0.21 7.43
N MET A 91 -11.22 0.54 6.92
CA MET A 91 -12.61 0.37 7.33
C MET A 91 -13.13 -1.04 7.03
N ARG A 92 -12.80 -1.59 5.86
CA ARG A 92 -13.16 -2.96 5.48
C ARG A 92 -12.51 -3.99 6.43
N LEU A 93 -11.21 -3.85 6.69
CA LEU A 93 -10.47 -4.76 7.56
C LEU A 93 -11.03 -4.73 8.99
N ARG A 94 -11.38 -3.56 9.52
CA ARG A 94 -12.06 -3.43 10.82
C ARG A 94 -13.38 -4.20 10.86
N ALA A 95 -14.18 -4.12 9.80
CA ALA A 95 -15.48 -4.79 9.74
C ALA A 95 -15.37 -6.33 9.71
N VAL A 96 -14.25 -6.86 9.19
CA VAL A 96 -14.00 -8.31 9.10
C VAL A 96 -13.31 -8.85 10.35
N LEU A 97 -12.42 -8.08 10.97
CA LEU A 97 -11.63 -8.50 12.13
C LEU A 97 -12.37 -8.40 13.47
N VAL A 98 -13.49 -7.67 13.52
CA VAL A 98 -14.31 -7.46 14.74
C VAL A 98 -15.54 -8.40 14.79
N GLN A 99 -15.61 -9.39 13.89
CA GLN A 99 -16.61 -10.48 13.93
C GLN A 99 -16.09 -11.68 14.70
#